data_AF-A0A5B2WE19-F1
#
_entry.id   AF-A0A5B2WE19-F1
#
_cell.length_a   1.000
_cell.length_b   1.000
_cell.length_c   1.000
_cell.angle_alpha   90.00
_cell.angle_beta   90.00
_cell.angle_gamma   90.00
#
_symmetry.space_group_name_H-M   'P 1'
#
loop_
_entity.id
_entity.type
_entity.pdbx_description
1 polymer ?
#
loop_
_entity_poly.entity_id
_entity_poly.type
_entity_poly.pdbx_seq_one_letter_code
_entity_poly.pdbx_strand_id
1 'polypeptide(L)'
;MSWSLGTFGDLLWLNVDESRQFVAKLVSREIEEAVEYGRELSLISHDGLLRDAFWFPLLKPALDLASSDAERLEGLLDFVVFAYTEGVRGDSYAREVLQEEILDRIAETSYITTVKRVSPELFQIIEVSSGSRYRSLWAQYGISE
;
A
#
# COMPACT_ATOMS: atom_id res chain seq x y z
N MET A 1 -3.21 26.09 -10.62
CA MET A 1 -3.92 25.01 -9.93
C MET A 1 -3.02 23.80 -9.96
N SER A 2 -2.53 23.33 -8.81
CA SER A 2 -1.94 21.99 -8.72
C SER A 2 -3.10 21.00 -8.76
N TRP A 3 -3.15 20.18 -9.79
CA TRP A 3 -4.08 19.05 -9.82
C TRP A 3 -3.62 18.05 -8.77
N SER A 4 -4.53 17.63 -7.88
CA SER A 4 -4.30 16.58 -6.89
C SER A 4 -5.11 15.35 -7.31
N LEU A 5 -4.50 14.18 -7.17
CA LEU A 5 -5.13 12.87 -7.38
C LEU A 5 -5.71 12.31 -6.07
N GLY A 6 -5.75 13.13 -5.01
CA GLY A 6 -5.99 12.70 -3.63
C GLY A 6 -4.72 12.22 -2.94
N THR A 7 -4.78 12.02 -1.62
CA THR A 7 -3.61 11.75 -0.76
C THR A 7 -2.74 10.60 -1.31
N PHE A 8 -3.33 9.43 -1.54
CA PHE A 8 -2.56 8.29 -2.05
C PHE A 8 -2.20 8.41 -3.52
N GLY A 9 -3.02 9.08 -4.32
CA GLY A 9 -2.72 9.32 -5.72
C GLY A 9 -1.45 10.16 -5.86
N ASP A 10 -1.36 11.24 -5.08
CA ASP A 10 -0.21 12.13 -5.04
C ASP A 10 1.02 11.44 -4.44
N LEU A 11 0.87 10.72 -3.33
CA LEU A 11 1.98 9.97 -2.71
C LEU A 11 2.58 8.94 -3.67
N LEU A 12 1.74 8.13 -4.31
CA LEU A 12 2.18 7.13 -5.28
C LEU A 12 2.83 7.78 -6.50
N TRP A 13 2.20 8.82 -7.05
CA TRP A 13 2.70 9.51 -8.23
C TRP A 13 4.09 10.14 -8.03
N LEU A 14 4.33 10.70 -6.84
CA LEU A 14 5.57 11.40 -6.52
C LEU A 14 6.70 10.49 -6.04
N ASN A 15 6.38 9.35 -5.40
CA ASN A 15 7.39 8.54 -4.71
C ASN A 15 7.58 7.14 -5.30
N VAL A 16 6.66 6.65 -6.14
CA VAL A 16 6.73 5.30 -6.73
C VAL A 16 6.52 5.40 -8.24
N ASP A 17 7.61 5.56 -8.98
CA ASP A 17 7.60 5.77 -10.43
C ASP A 17 6.83 4.69 -11.19
N GLU A 18 6.96 3.43 -10.78
CA GLU A 18 6.29 2.29 -11.40
C GLU A 18 4.77 2.30 -11.21
N SER A 19 4.28 3.01 -10.18
CA SER A 19 2.85 3.13 -9.88
C SER A 19 2.13 4.03 -10.89
N ARG A 20 2.84 4.99 -11.51
CA ARG A 20 2.25 6.04 -12.36
C ARG A 20 1.41 5.47 -13.51
N GLN A 21 1.86 4.37 -14.12
CA GLN A 21 1.09 3.72 -15.19
C GLN A 21 -0.24 3.12 -14.70
N PHE A 22 -0.29 2.65 -13.46
CA PHE A 22 -1.49 2.06 -12.87
C PHE A 22 -2.42 3.17 -12.38
N VAL A 23 -1.87 4.21 -11.74
CA VAL A 23 -2.61 5.43 -11.41
C VAL A 23 -3.23 6.06 -12.65
N ALA A 24 -2.46 6.21 -13.74
CA ALA A 24 -2.96 6.75 -15.01
C ALA A 24 -4.10 5.89 -15.58
N LYS A 25 -4.00 4.55 -15.52
CA LYS A 25 -5.09 3.66 -15.95
C LYS A 25 -6.37 3.85 -15.14
N LEU A 26 -6.27 4.02 -13.82
CA LEU A 26 -7.43 4.28 -12.96
C LEU A 26 -8.08 5.64 -13.31
N VAL A 27 -7.25 6.68 -13.54
CA VAL A 27 -7.72 8.00 -13.96
C VAL A 27 -8.38 7.93 -15.33
N SER A 28 -7.76 7.25 -16.31
CA SER A 28 -8.34 7.07 -17.65
C SER A 28 -9.69 6.36 -17.59
N ARG A 29 -9.80 5.28 -16.80
CA ARG A 29 -11.07 4.56 -16.62
C ARG A 29 -12.16 5.47 -16.06
N GLU A 30 -11.84 6.27 -15.03
CA GLU A 30 -12.83 7.18 -14.45
C GLU A 30 -13.27 8.26 -15.43
N ILE A 31 -12.35 8.79 -16.24
CA ILE A 31 -12.69 9.75 -17.31
C ILE A 31 -13.59 9.11 -18.36
N GLU A 32 -13.26 7.89 -18.82
CA GLU A 32 -14.04 7.17 -19.82
C GLU A 32 -15.46 6.88 -19.31
N GLU A 33 -15.60 6.38 -18.07
CA GLU A 33 -16.90 6.14 -17.46
C GLU A 33 -17.70 7.45 -17.26
N ALA A 34 -17.03 8.54 -16.87
CA ALA A 34 -17.68 9.85 -16.72
C ALA A 34 -18.27 10.34 -18.05
N VAL A 35 -17.52 10.19 -19.14
CA VAL A 35 -17.96 10.54 -20.49
C VAL A 35 -19.08 9.61 -20.98
N GLU A 36 -18.94 8.29 -20.80
CA GLU A 36 -19.91 7.30 -21.26
C GLU A 36 -21.28 7.48 -20.60
N TYR A 37 -21.30 7.71 -19.29
CA TYR A 37 -22.53 7.83 -18.51
C TYR A 37 -23.00 9.28 -18.31
N GLY A 38 -22.28 10.27 -18.86
CA GLY A 38 -22.60 11.69 -18.71
C GLY A 38 -22.60 12.16 -17.25
N ARG A 39 -21.72 11.59 -16.42
CA ARG A 39 -21.59 11.91 -14.99
C ARG A 39 -20.38 12.82 -14.73
N GLU A 40 -20.37 13.45 -13.57
CA GLU A 40 -19.20 14.19 -13.10
C GLU A 40 -18.04 13.24 -12.76
N LEU A 41 -16.80 13.74 -12.87
CA LEU A 41 -15.62 13.00 -12.44
C LEU A 41 -15.66 12.79 -10.93
N SER A 42 -15.58 11.54 -10.51
CA SER A 42 -15.41 11.20 -9.10
C SER A 42 -13.93 11.07 -8.74
N LEU A 43 -13.59 11.33 -7.47
CA LEU A 43 -12.27 11.02 -6.97
C LEU A 43 -12.11 9.49 -6.90
N ILE A 44 -10.98 9.00 -7.42
CA ILE A 44 -10.61 7.60 -7.24
C ILE A 44 -10.45 7.36 -5.74
N SER A 45 -11.11 6.33 -5.22
CA SER A 45 -11.08 6.05 -3.79
C SER A 45 -9.68 5.65 -3.32
N HIS A 46 -9.37 5.96 -2.07
CA HIS A 46 -8.09 5.65 -1.44
C HIS A 46 -7.80 4.14 -1.44
N ASP A 47 -8.82 3.31 -1.18
CA ASP A 47 -8.71 1.85 -1.24
C ASP A 47 -8.42 1.38 -2.67
N GLY A 48 -9.09 1.96 -3.67
CA GLY A 48 -8.87 1.64 -5.08
C GLY A 48 -7.44 1.96 -5.52
N LEU A 49 -6.90 3.11 -5.09
CA LEU A 49 -5.51 3.49 -5.38
C LEU A 49 -4.51 2.53 -4.74
N LEU A 50 -4.61 2.28 -3.43
CA LEU A 50 -3.68 1.38 -2.74
C LEU A 50 -3.79 -0.05 -3.26
N ARG A 51 -5.00 -0.54 -3.53
CA ARG A 51 -5.22 -1.91 -4.00
C ARG A 51 -4.77 -2.09 -5.44
N ASP A 52 -5.25 -1.24 -6.34
CA ASP A 52 -5.19 -1.47 -7.79
C ASP A 52 -3.99 -0.77 -8.45
N ALA A 53 -3.36 0.22 -7.80
CA ALA A 53 -2.15 0.88 -8.28
C ALA A 53 -0.88 0.58 -7.49
N PHE A 54 -0.99 -0.03 -6.29
CA PHE A 54 0.17 -0.35 -5.46
C PHE A 54 0.25 -1.83 -5.05
N TRP A 55 -0.71 -2.33 -4.28
CA TRP A 55 -0.68 -3.69 -3.73
C TRP A 55 -0.57 -4.77 -4.80
N PHE A 56 -1.59 -4.91 -5.65
CA PHE A 56 -1.62 -5.99 -6.65
C PHE A 56 -0.55 -5.86 -7.73
N PRO A 57 -0.31 -4.68 -8.34
CA PRO A 57 0.66 -4.60 -9.43
C PRO A 57 2.12 -4.53 -8.98
N LEU A 58 2.41 -4.05 -7.76
CA LEU A 58 3.79 -3.76 -7.33
C LEU A 58 4.20 -4.55 -6.10
N LEU A 59 3.57 -4.29 -4.95
CA LEU A 59 4.05 -4.79 -3.67
C LEU A 59 3.88 -6.30 -3.53
N LYS A 60 2.70 -6.85 -3.86
CA LYS A 60 2.45 -8.29 -3.79
C LYS A 60 3.40 -9.08 -4.71
N PRO A 61 3.59 -8.73 -5.99
CA PRO A 61 4.59 -9.40 -6.84
C PRO A 61 6.01 -9.32 -6.30
N ALA A 62 6.41 -8.19 -5.70
CA ALA A 62 7.72 -8.06 -5.08
C ALA A 62 7.87 -8.96 -3.84
N LEU A 63 6.81 -9.10 -3.03
CA LEU A 63 6.77 -10.03 -1.89
C LEU A 63 6.80 -11.50 -2.35
N ASP A 64 6.08 -11.84 -3.42
CA ASP A 64 6.08 -13.18 -4.01
C ASP A 64 7.47 -13.58 -4.56
N LEU A 65 8.23 -12.60 -5.06
CA LEU A 65 9.55 -12.78 -5.68
C LEU A 65 10.69 -12.28 -4.79
N ALA A 66 10.51 -12.24 -3.47
CA ALA A 66 11.43 -11.58 -2.53
C ALA A 66 12.91 -12.04 -2.61
N SER A 67 13.19 -13.22 -3.17
CA SER A 67 14.57 -13.71 -3.40
C SER A 67 15.22 -13.19 -4.68
N SER A 68 14.43 -12.69 -5.63
CA SER A 68 14.87 -12.35 -6.98
C SER A 68 15.18 -10.86 -7.14
N ASP A 69 14.56 -10.01 -6.33
CA ASP A 69 14.70 -8.55 -6.43
C ASP A 69 14.49 -7.87 -5.06
N ALA A 70 15.50 -8.00 -4.21
CA ALA A 70 15.45 -7.51 -2.83
C ALA A 70 15.45 -5.97 -2.75
N GLU A 71 16.23 -5.29 -3.61
CA GLU A 71 16.33 -3.83 -3.62
C GLU A 71 14.99 -3.18 -3.98
N ARG A 72 14.29 -3.71 -4.99
CA ARG A 72 12.95 -3.24 -5.34
C ARG A 72 11.95 -3.48 -4.22
N LEU A 73 11.99 -4.65 -3.57
CA LEU A 73 11.11 -4.93 -2.43
C LEU A 73 11.39 -3.96 -1.27
N GLU A 74 12.66 -3.74 -0.92
CA GLU A 74 13.07 -2.79 0.12
C GLU A 74 12.51 -1.39 -0.18
N GLY A 75 12.71 -0.85 -1.39
CA GLY A 75 12.18 0.46 -1.76
C GLY A 75 10.66 0.58 -1.66
N LEU A 76 9.91 -0.48 -2.01
CA LEU A 76 8.46 -0.50 -1.87
C LEU A 76 8.02 -0.57 -0.40
N LEU A 77 8.73 -1.31 0.46
CA LEU A 77 8.45 -1.38 1.89
C LEU A 77 8.81 -0.06 2.60
N ASP A 78 9.91 0.58 2.22
CA ASP A 78 10.31 1.90 2.71
C ASP A 78 9.28 2.97 2.35
N PHE A 79 8.69 2.89 1.15
CA PHE A 79 7.55 3.73 0.80
C PHE A 79 6.36 3.51 1.74
N VAL A 80 6.04 2.27 2.12
CA VAL A 80 4.94 2.00 3.07
C VAL A 80 5.25 2.60 4.44
N VAL A 81 6.49 2.46 4.93
CA VAL A 81 6.95 3.10 6.18
C VAL A 81 6.77 4.61 6.10
N PHE A 82 7.28 5.23 5.05
CA PHE A 82 7.16 6.68 4.81
C PHE A 82 5.69 7.11 4.76
N ALA A 83 4.87 6.43 3.96
CA ALA A 83 3.46 6.77 3.78
C ALA A 83 2.72 6.72 5.12
N TYR A 84 2.97 5.70 5.95
CA TYR A 84 2.30 5.52 7.24
C TYR A 84 2.77 6.50 8.32
N THR A 85 4.06 6.81 8.36
CA THR A 85 4.66 7.65 9.41
C THR A 85 4.54 9.14 9.11
N GLU A 86 4.81 9.54 7.87
CA GLU A 86 4.86 10.96 7.47
C GLU A 86 3.86 11.30 6.36
N GLY A 87 3.73 10.46 5.33
CA GLY A 87 2.94 10.76 4.14
C GLY A 87 1.45 11.03 4.41
N VAL A 88 0.87 10.32 5.37
CA VAL A 88 -0.52 10.50 5.84
C VAL A 88 -0.60 11.05 7.26
N ARG A 89 0.46 11.71 7.73
CA ARG A 89 0.50 12.24 9.10
C ARG A 89 -0.56 13.30 9.32
N GLY A 90 -1.50 13.01 10.23
CA GLY A 90 -2.61 13.91 10.55
C GLY A 90 -3.89 13.62 9.77
N ASP A 91 -3.87 12.71 8.80
CA ASP A 91 -5.05 12.20 8.11
C ASP A 91 -5.41 10.81 8.67
N SER A 92 -6.31 10.78 9.66
CA SER A 92 -6.71 9.53 10.31
C SER A 92 -7.39 8.55 9.37
N TYR A 93 -8.17 9.07 8.41
CA TYR A 93 -8.89 8.24 7.45
C TYR A 93 -7.91 7.59 6.46
N ALA A 94 -6.98 8.37 5.89
CA ALA A 94 -5.96 7.80 5.00
C ALA A 94 -5.09 6.78 5.75
N ARG A 95 -4.74 7.04 7.02
CA ARG A 95 -4.01 6.08 7.86
C ARG A 95 -4.76 4.77 8.08
N GLU A 96 -6.06 4.83 8.35
CA GLU A 96 -6.91 3.65 8.49
C GLU A 96 -6.96 2.84 7.19
N VAL A 97 -7.17 3.50 6.06
CA VAL A 97 -7.19 2.83 4.74
C VAL A 97 -5.82 2.19 4.43
N LEU A 98 -4.70 2.84 4.72
CA LEU A 98 -3.36 2.24 4.55
C LEU A 98 -3.15 1.03 5.47
N GLN A 99 -3.69 1.10 6.70
CA GLN A 99 -3.63 -0.02 7.62
C GLN A 99 -4.43 -1.21 7.10
N GLU A 100 -5.68 -1.02 6.71
CA GLU A 100 -6.55 -2.09 6.20
C GLU A 100 -6.04 -2.68 4.87
N GLU A 101 -5.66 -1.81 3.92
CA GLU A 101 -5.35 -2.24 2.56
C GLU A 101 -3.93 -2.75 2.38
N ILE A 102 -2.99 -2.43 3.30
CA ILE A 102 -1.60 -2.87 3.19
C ILE A 102 -1.13 -3.60 4.44
N LEU A 103 -1.18 -2.97 5.61
CA LEU A 103 -0.57 -3.53 6.83
C LEU A 103 -1.26 -4.81 7.29
N ASP A 104 -2.60 -4.78 7.38
CA ASP A 104 -3.40 -5.93 7.79
C ASP A 104 -3.28 -7.06 6.76
N ARG A 105 -3.25 -6.74 5.45
CA ARG A 105 -2.99 -7.76 4.40
C ARG A 105 -1.64 -8.45 4.56
N ILE A 106 -0.59 -7.71 4.89
CA ILE A 106 0.72 -8.30 5.19
C ILE A 106 0.64 -9.16 6.46
N ALA A 107 0.00 -8.65 7.51
CA ALA A 107 -0.13 -9.33 8.80
C ALA A 107 -0.95 -10.63 8.71
N GLU A 108 -1.91 -10.70 7.80
CA GLU A 108 -2.80 -11.85 7.56
C GLU A 108 -2.18 -12.94 6.68
N THR A 109 -0.97 -12.72 6.17
CA THR A 109 -0.32 -13.64 5.22
C THR A 109 1.07 -14.03 5.69
N SER A 110 1.67 -15.05 5.04
CA SER A 110 3.04 -15.46 5.34
C SER A 110 4.08 -14.39 4.99
N TYR A 111 3.70 -13.35 4.24
CA TYR A 111 4.58 -12.23 3.89
C TYR A 111 5.13 -11.49 5.12
N ILE A 112 4.45 -11.55 6.26
CA ILE A 112 4.95 -10.97 7.51
C ILE A 112 6.36 -11.49 7.89
N THR A 113 6.69 -12.73 7.53
CA THR A 113 8.04 -13.30 7.75
C THR A 113 9.09 -12.63 6.86
N THR A 114 8.76 -12.40 5.59
CA THR A 114 9.60 -11.64 4.66
C THR A 114 9.77 -10.21 5.14
N VAL A 115 8.69 -9.54 5.55
CA VAL A 115 8.74 -8.17 6.04
C VAL A 115 9.58 -8.06 7.31
N LYS A 116 9.43 -8.98 8.29
CA LYS A 116 10.27 -9.02 9.50
C LYS A 116 11.77 -9.08 9.17
N ARG A 117 12.14 -9.78 8.09
CA ARG A 117 13.53 -9.93 7.65
C ARG A 117 14.04 -8.72 6.86
N VAL A 118 13.22 -8.19 5.94
CA VAL A 118 13.63 -7.19 4.96
C VAL A 118 13.42 -5.75 5.47
N SER A 119 12.29 -5.48 6.13
CA SER A 119 11.99 -4.19 6.74
C SER A 119 11.53 -4.38 8.19
N PRO A 120 12.47 -4.53 9.14
CA PRO A 120 12.15 -4.66 10.56
C PRO A 120 11.37 -3.46 11.11
N GLU A 121 11.58 -2.26 10.55
CA GLU A 121 10.83 -1.05 10.91
C GLU A 121 9.35 -1.20 10.56
N LEU A 122 9.02 -1.63 9.33
CA LEU A 122 7.64 -1.88 8.95
C LEU A 122 7.02 -3.00 9.80
N PHE A 123 7.78 -4.04 10.13
CA PHE A 123 7.32 -5.09 11.04
C PHE A 123 6.94 -4.53 12.41
N GLN A 124 7.74 -3.64 13.00
CA GLN A 124 7.41 -2.99 14.27
C GLN A 124 6.14 -2.14 14.16
N ILE A 125 5.97 -1.41 13.05
CA ILE A 125 4.74 -0.64 12.80
C ILE A 125 3.52 -1.58 12.82
N ILE A 126 3.59 -2.70 12.08
CA ILE A 126 2.50 -3.69 12.01
C ILE A 126 2.25 -4.33 13.39
N GLU A 127 3.30 -4.63 14.15
CA GLU A 127 3.18 -5.21 15.49
C GLU A 127 2.48 -4.25 16.46
N VAL A 128 2.80 -2.97 16.42
CA VAL A 128 2.17 -1.94 17.26
C VAL A 128 0.73 -1.66 16.81
N SER A 129 0.47 -1.60 15.50
CA SER A 129 -0.85 -1.24 14.96
C SER A 129 -1.86 -2.38 15.04
N SER A 130 -1.40 -3.62 14.84
CA SER A 130 -2.26 -4.78 14.59
C SER A 130 -1.77 -6.07 15.25
N GLY A 131 -0.60 -6.09 15.89
CA GLY A 131 0.05 -7.32 16.36
C GLY A 131 -0.81 -8.13 17.33
N SER A 132 -1.51 -7.50 18.27
CA SER A 132 -2.42 -8.21 19.20
C SER A 132 -3.54 -8.98 18.49
N ARG A 133 -3.99 -8.51 17.32
CA ARG A 133 -5.02 -9.15 16.51
C ARG A 133 -4.51 -10.40 15.80
N TYR A 134 -3.23 -10.43 15.44
CA TYR A 134 -2.66 -11.46 14.57
C TYR A 134 -1.62 -12.38 15.24
N ARG A 135 -1.32 -12.25 16.54
CA ARG A 135 -0.30 -13.09 17.22
C ARG A 135 -0.50 -14.59 17.04
N SER A 136 -1.74 -15.07 17.15
CA SER A 136 -2.05 -16.49 16.99
C SER A 136 -1.82 -16.99 15.56
N LEU A 137 -1.98 -16.11 14.57
CA LEU A 137 -1.66 -16.40 13.18
C LEU A 137 -0.15 -16.36 12.94
N TRP A 138 0.55 -15.37 13.49
CA TRP A 138 2.00 -15.22 13.36
C TRP A 138 2.79 -16.39 13.95
N ALA A 139 2.29 -16.97 15.05
CA ALA A 139 2.84 -18.20 15.60
C ALA A 139 2.81 -19.36 14.58
N GLN A 140 1.80 -19.44 13.71
CA GLN A 140 1.74 -20.45 12.64
C GLN A 140 2.79 -20.23 11.56
N TYR A 141 3.24 -18.99 11.39
CA TYR A 141 4.34 -18.63 10.49
C TYR A 141 5.72 -18.68 11.15
N GLY A 142 5.81 -19.14 12.40
CA GLY A 142 7.09 -19.28 13.13
C GLY A 142 7.64 -17.96 13.67
N ILE A 143 6.80 -16.94 13.83
CA ILE A 143 7.15 -15.70 14.54
C ILE A 143 6.77 -15.88 16.01
N SER A 144 7.77 -16.11 16.87
CA SER A 144 7.63 -16.07 18.33
C SER A 144 8.13 -14.72 18.89
N GLU A 145 7.60 -14.36 20.06
CA GLU A 145 8.07 -13.22 20.89
C GLU A 145 9.57 -13.31 21.21
#